data_AF-A0A8T0K888-F1
#
_entry.id   AF-A0A8T0K888-F1
#
_cell.length_a   1.000
_cell.length_b   1.000
_cell.length_c   1.000
_cell.angle_alpha   90.00
_cell.angle_beta   90.00
_cell.angle_gamma   90.00
#
_symmetry.space_group_name_H-M   'P 1'
#
loop_
_entity.id
_entity.type
_entity.pdbx_description
1 polymer ?
#
loop_
_entity_poly.entity_id
_entity_poly.type
_entity_poly.pdbx_seq_one_letter_code
_entity_poly.pdbx_strand_id
1 'polypeptide(L)'
;MVDLAMRKNSTTSLRVSAIIVDQRGRRLKEFAASINFPFTFDQMMMEREEDIEGIEVGETVIVNCMIDQWMPNRSFSLVKTFLDGVTKLWSRLVVSVEEELFNFSRLKSMSFVEFFCFMQQAFAVKHSPNCSTVCLVGYCLCNCDSTTMDVQHNVSKPF
;
A
#
# COMPACT_ATOMS: atom_id res chain seq x y z
N MET A 1 -10.67 0.90 16.45
CA MET A 1 -11.56 1.79 17.24
C MET A 1 -12.23 1.02 18.37
N VAL A 2 -13.00 -0.04 18.08
CA VAL A 2 -13.57 -0.93 19.11
C VAL A 2 -12.51 -1.41 20.10
N ASP A 3 -11.36 -1.90 19.61
CA ASP A 3 -10.27 -2.35 20.46
C ASP A 3 -9.67 -1.25 21.35
N LEU A 4 -9.75 0.02 20.94
CA LEU A 4 -9.31 1.16 21.75
C LEU A 4 -10.36 1.49 22.82
N ALA A 5 -11.65 1.46 22.46
CA ALA A 5 -12.75 1.70 23.38
C ALA A 5 -12.85 0.63 24.49
N MET A 6 -12.46 -0.62 24.19
CA MET A 6 -12.48 -1.73 25.14
C MET A 6 -11.30 -1.74 26.13
N ARG A 7 -10.28 -0.90 25.92
CA ARG A 7 -9.15 -0.80 26.86
C ARG A 7 -9.62 -0.08 28.12
N LYS A 8 -9.18 -0.55 29.29
CA LYS A 8 -9.56 -0.03 30.64
C LYS A 8 -9.18 1.44 30.92
N ASN A 9 -8.71 2.19 29.92
CA ASN A 9 -8.35 3.60 30.06
C ASN A 9 -9.46 4.46 29.45
N SER A 10 -10.33 4.97 30.32
CA SER A 10 -11.51 5.78 30.00
C SER A 10 -11.21 7.16 29.36
N THR A 11 -9.94 7.51 29.17
CA THR A 11 -9.49 8.80 28.61
C THR A 11 -8.93 8.68 27.18
N THR A 12 -8.95 7.48 26.59
CA THR A 12 -8.39 7.28 25.26
C THR A 12 -9.28 7.93 24.20
N SER A 13 -8.73 8.89 23.46
CA SER A 13 -9.36 9.49 22.28
C SER A 13 -8.55 9.15 21.02
N LEU A 14 -9.18 9.25 19.86
CA LEU A 14 -8.52 9.03 18.57
C LEU A 14 -8.82 10.19 17.62
N ARG A 15 -7.78 10.80 17.06
CA ARG A 15 -7.89 11.70 15.92
C ARG A 15 -7.34 11.00 14.68
N VAL A 16 -8.07 11.06 13.58
CA VAL A 16 -7.62 10.56 12.28
C VAL A 16 -7.60 11.74 11.31
N SER A 17 -6.41 12.09 10.84
CA SER A 17 -6.20 13.06 9.78
C SER A 17 -5.92 12.32 8.48
N ALA A 18 -6.87 12.40 7.55
CA ALA A 18 -6.82 11.68 6.30
C ALA A 18 -6.38 12.63 5.19
N ILE A 19 -5.25 12.33 4.55
CA ILE A 19 -4.81 13.04 3.35
C ILE A 19 -5.50 12.37 2.17
N ILE A 20 -6.71 12.79 1.79
CA ILE A 20 -7.52 12.13 0.74
C ILE A 20 -8.52 13.13 0.14
N VAL A 21 -9.05 12.82 -1.05
CA VAL A 21 -10.12 13.59 -1.74
C VAL A 21 -11.54 13.06 -1.44
N ASP A 22 -11.70 11.95 -0.70
CA ASP A 22 -12.98 11.21 -0.63
C ASP A 22 -13.74 11.35 0.71
N GLN A 23 -15.08 11.34 0.67
CA GLN A 23 -16.02 11.67 1.76
C GLN A 23 -16.23 10.56 2.80
N ARG A 24 -15.36 9.54 2.88
CA ARG A 24 -15.57 8.36 3.74
C ARG A 24 -15.47 8.65 5.25
N GLY A 25 -15.04 9.84 5.64
CA GLY A 25 -14.92 10.25 7.04
C GLY A 25 -16.22 10.26 7.84
N ARG A 26 -17.36 10.52 7.18
CA ARG A 26 -18.66 10.65 7.86
C ARG A 26 -19.08 9.37 8.59
N ARG A 27 -18.95 8.21 7.93
CA ARG A 27 -19.34 6.90 8.50
C ARG A 27 -18.47 6.53 9.71
N LEU A 28 -17.20 6.95 9.72
CA LEU A 28 -16.32 6.75 10.88
C LEU A 28 -16.79 7.57 12.09
N LYS A 29 -17.18 8.83 11.87
CA LYS A 29 -17.72 9.69 12.94
C LYS A 29 -19.02 9.12 13.52
N GLU A 30 -19.95 8.72 12.66
CA GLU A 30 -21.23 8.10 13.08
C GLU A 30 -21.00 6.81 13.87
N PHE A 31 -20.07 5.97 13.42
CA PHE A 31 -19.71 4.74 14.15
C PHE A 31 -19.10 5.04 15.53
N ALA A 32 -18.15 5.99 15.62
CA ALA A 32 -17.54 6.37 16.89
C ALA A 32 -18.57 6.88 17.90
N ALA A 33 -19.52 7.71 17.43
CA ALA A 33 -20.62 8.20 18.25
C ALA A 33 -21.51 7.05 18.76
N SER A 34 -21.78 6.04 17.93
CA SER A 34 -22.62 4.89 18.33
C SER A 34 -22.06 4.05 19.48
N ILE A 35 -20.73 4.07 19.66
CA ILE A 35 -20.03 3.37 20.75
C ILE A 35 -19.56 4.34 21.85
N ASN A 36 -20.02 5.59 21.84
CA ASN A 36 -19.61 6.66 22.76
C ASN A 36 -18.08 6.82 22.88
N PHE A 37 -17.36 6.66 21.78
CA PHE A 37 -15.90 6.75 21.75
C PHE A 37 -15.45 8.16 21.32
N PRO A 38 -14.60 8.86 22.10
CA PRO A 38 -14.09 10.18 21.73
C PRO A 38 -13.26 10.12 20.44
N PHE A 39 -13.76 10.74 19.38
CA PHE A 39 -13.19 10.62 18.04
C PHE A 39 -13.29 11.91 17.23
N THR A 40 -12.17 12.30 16.61
CA THR A 40 -12.10 13.40 15.65
C THR A 40 -11.62 12.87 14.32
N PHE A 41 -12.21 13.36 13.22
CA PHE A 41 -11.75 13.05 11.89
C PHE A 41 -11.65 14.32 11.06
N ASP A 42 -10.44 14.53 10.54
CA ASP A 42 -10.04 15.66 9.73
C ASP A 42 -9.63 15.14 8.36
N GLN A 43 -9.91 15.95 7.35
CA GLN A 43 -9.54 15.65 5.98
C GLN A 43 -8.81 16.85 5.41
N MET A 44 -7.68 16.60 4.76
CA MET A 44 -6.90 17.63 4.10
C MET A 44 -6.45 17.15 2.72
N MET A 45 -6.18 18.13 1.86
CA MET A 45 -5.45 17.93 0.62
C MET A 45 -4.01 18.37 0.85
N MET A 46 -3.05 17.55 0.42
CA MET A 46 -1.63 17.88 0.52
C MET A 46 -1.16 18.42 -0.83
N GLU A 47 -0.64 19.64 -0.83
CA GLU A 47 0.00 20.26 -1.99
C GLU A 47 1.51 20.41 -1.75
N ARG A 48 1.90 20.66 -0.50
CA ARG A 48 3.28 20.89 -0.06
C ARG A 48 3.58 20.16 1.24
N GLU A 49 4.85 20.20 1.64
CA GLU A 49 5.31 19.53 2.87
C GLU A 49 4.74 20.18 4.12
N GLU A 50 4.61 21.51 4.11
CA GLU A 50 4.15 22.30 5.26
C GLU A 50 2.69 21.98 5.64
N ASP A 51 1.91 21.47 4.68
CA ASP A 51 0.54 21.06 4.93
C ASP A 51 0.49 19.86 5.89
N ILE A 52 1.51 18.98 5.87
CA ILE A 52 1.64 17.86 6.80
C ILE A 52 2.07 18.36 8.18
N GLU A 53 2.99 19.32 8.25
CA GLU A 53 3.43 19.92 9.51
C GLU A 53 2.28 20.63 10.26
N GLY A 54 1.32 21.16 9.52
CA GLY A 54 0.12 21.80 10.07
C GLY A 54 -0.91 20.85 10.68
N ILE A 55 -0.69 19.52 10.61
CA ILE A 55 -1.62 18.54 11.19
C ILE A 55 -1.59 18.67 12.72
N GLU A 56 -2.77 18.84 13.31
CA GLU A 56 -2.93 18.81 14.76
C GLU A 56 -2.63 17.40 15.29
N VAL A 57 -1.49 17.25 15.96
CA VAL A 57 -1.00 15.99 16.51
C VAL A 57 -1.30 15.88 18.01
N GLY A 58 -1.67 14.68 18.45
CA GLY A 58 -1.77 14.34 19.86
C GLY A 58 -0.45 13.81 20.44
N GLU A 59 -0.51 13.28 21.66
CA GLU A 59 0.67 12.71 22.36
C GLU A 59 1.36 11.57 21.61
N THR A 60 0.63 10.78 20.83
CA THR A 60 1.19 9.66 20.07
C THR A 60 0.69 9.72 18.63
N VAL A 61 1.64 9.89 17.72
CA VAL A 61 1.39 9.95 16.28
C VAL A 61 1.76 8.61 15.66
N ILE A 62 0.82 8.06 14.88
CA ILE A 62 1.01 6.88 14.04
C ILE A 62 0.63 7.29 12.63
N VAL A 63 1.54 7.05 11.69
CA VAL A 63 1.30 7.32 10.27
C VAL A 63 1.04 6.00 9.57
N ASN A 64 -0.09 5.91 8.85
CA ASN A 64 -0.45 4.75 8.05
C ASN A 64 -0.44 5.13 6.56
N CYS A 65 0.58 4.65 5.86
CA CYS A 65 0.83 4.94 4.45
C CYS A 65 0.33 3.77 3.59
N MET A 66 -0.79 3.97 2.89
CA MET A 66 -1.25 3.06 1.84
C MET A 66 -0.99 3.72 0.48
N ILE A 67 0.28 3.79 0.10
CA ILE A 67 0.77 4.63 -1.03
C ILE A 67 0.11 4.22 -2.35
N ASP A 68 -0.04 2.93 -2.60
CA ASP A 68 -0.65 2.42 -3.84
C ASP A 68 -2.14 2.78 -3.97
N GLN A 69 -2.85 2.91 -2.85
CA GLN A 69 -4.30 3.16 -2.85
C GLN A 69 -4.63 4.66 -2.86
N TRP A 70 -3.77 5.48 -2.29
CA TRP A 70 -3.95 6.94 -2.21
C TRP A 70 -3.35 7.69 -3.42
N MET A 71 -2.32 7.13 -4.08
CA MET A 71 -1.61 7.80 -5.18
C MET A 71 -1.40 6.86 -6.38
N PRO A 72 -2.44 6.53 -7.16
CA PRO A 72 -2.29 5.65 -8.34
C PRO A 72 -1.47 6.29 -9.48
N ASN A 73 -1.35 7.62 -9.52
CA ASN A 73 -0.68 8.39 -10.59
C ASN A 73 0.51 9.19 -10.03
N ARG A 74 1.50 8.46 -9.49
CA ARG A 74 2.59 8.98 -8.67
C ARG A 74 3.53 9.90 -9.45
N SER A 75 3.69 11.16 -9.01
CA SER A 75 4.96 11.85 -9.24
C SER A 75 5.90 11.52 -8.08
N PHE A 76 7.17 11.20 -8.38
CA PHE A 76 8.19 10.97 -7.34
C PHE A 76 8.31 12.17 -6.39
N SER A 77 8.07 13.39 -6.89
CA SER A 77 8.05 14.60 -6.08
C SER A 77 7.01 14.56 -4.98
N LEU A 78 5.77 14.13 -5.28
CA LEU A 78 4.69 14.14 -4.30
C LEU A 78 4.90 13.07 -3.22
N VAL A 79 5.43 11.90 -3.59
CA VAL A 79 5.82 10.85 -2.63
C VAL A 79 6.95 11.35 -1.73
N LYS A 80 7.97 12.00 -2.31
CA LYS A 80 9.08 12.58 -1.55
C LYS A 80 8.59 13.64 -0.56
N THR A 81 7.78 14.59 -1.03
CA THR A 81 7.17 15.63 -0.18
C THR A 81 6.37 15.02 0.97
N PHE A 82 5.60 13.96 0.71
CA PHE A 82 4.86 13.26 1.76
C PHE A 82 5.78 12.63 2.79
N LEU A 83 6.79 11.87 2.35
CA LEU A 83 7.73 11.21 3.27
C LEU A 83 8.55 12.21 4.07
N ASP A 84 9.00 13.30 3.44
CA ASP A 84 9.71 14.39 4.12
C ASP A 84 8.82 14.98 5.24
N GLY A 85 7.56 15.29 4.95
CA GLY A 85 6.62 15.78 5.97
C GLY A 85 6.35 14.76 7.08
N VAL A 86 6.23 13.46 6.75
CA VAL A 86 6.05 12.39 7.74
C VAL A 86 7.25 12.29 8.69
N THR A 87 8.47 12.52 8.20
CA THR A 87 9.67 12.54 9.08
C THR A 87 9.63 13.67 10.10
N LYS A 88 8.93 14.77 9.79
CA LYS A 88 8.79 15.93 10.68
C LYS A 88 7.71 15.76 11.75
N LEU A 89 6.77 14.83 11.59
CA LEU A 89 5.67 14.57 12.54
C LEU A 89 6.08 13.89 13.86
N TRP A 90 7.37 13.61 14.08
CA TRP A 90 7.88 12.86 15.24
C TRP A 90 7.09 11.58 15.53
N SER A 91 6.71 10.90 14.44
CA SER A 91 5.87 9.70 14.47
C SER A 91 6.53 8.59 15.28
N ARG A 92 5.77 7.94 16.17
CA ARG A 92 6.26 6.79 16.95
C ARG A 92 6.28 5.51 16.11
N LEU A 93 5.41 5.44 15.11
CA LEU A 93 5.31 4.32 14.18
C LEU A 93 4.86 4.83 12.81
N VAL A 94 5.56 4.38 11.78
CA VAL A 94 5.15 4.54 10.38
C VAL A 94 4.88 3.15 9.83
N VAL A 95 3.67 2.93 9.36
CA VAL A 95 3.25 1.69 8.69
C VAL A 95 3.20 1.99 7.20
N SER A 96 3.96 1.24 6.38
CA SER A 96 3.86 1.31 4.91
C SER A 96 3.27 0.01 4.38
N VAL A 97 2.26 0.13 3.54
CA VAL A 97 1.67 -0.98 2.80
C VAL A 97 1.90 -0.73 1.32
N GLU A 98 2.73 -1.58 0.72
CA GLU A 98 3.13 -1.52 -0.68
C GLU A 98 2.89 -2.87 -1.35
N GLU A 99 2.48 -2.83 -2.61
CA GLU A 99 2.44 -3.98 -3.50
C GLU A 99 3.86 -4.30 -3.98
N GLU A 100 4.34 -5.50 -3.66
CA GLU A 100 5.65 -5.96 -4.09
C GLU A 100 5.61 -6.34 -5.58
N LEU A 101 5.68 -5.33 -6.44
CA LEU A 101 5.65 -5.51 -7.89
C LEU A 101 7.02 -5.90 -8.45
N PHE A 102 8.12 -5.57 -7.77
CA PHE A 102 9.47 -5.69 -8.33
C PHE A 102 10.53 -6.10 -7.33
N ASN A 103 11.44 -6.97 -7.77
CA ASN A 103 12.77 -7.03 -7.20
C ASN A 103 13.69 -6.06 -7.96
N PHE A 104 13.90 -4.85 -7.42
CA PHE A 104 14.71 -3.80 -8.04
C PHE A 104 16.16 -4.21 -8.35
N SER A 105 16.69 -5.22 -7.65
CA SER A 105 18.03 -5.74 -7.94
C SER A 105 18.10 -6.48 -9.28
N ARG A 106 17.00 -7.15 -9.69
CA ARG A 106 16.91 -7.87 -10.97
C ARG A 106 16.53 -6.96 -12.13
N LEU A 107 15.78 -5.88 -11.87
CA LEU A 107 15.38 -4.92 -12.91
C LEU A 107 16.59 -4.30 -13.63
N LYS A 108 17.68 -4.05 -12.90
CA LYS A 108 18.91 -3.48 -13.49
C LYS A 108 19.59 -4.42 -14.48
N SER A 109 19.31 -5.72 -14.42
CA SER A 109 19.92 -6.74 -15.28
C SER A 109 18.94 -7.35 -16.29
N MET A 110 17.65 -6.98 -16.26
CA MET A 110 16.65 -7.53 -17.16
C MET A 110 16.70 -6.84 -18.53
N SER A 111 16.58 -7.64 -19.58
CA SER A 111 16.26 -7.14 -20.92
C SER A 111 14.82 -6.61 -20.97
N PHE A 112 14.54 -5.78 -21.99
CA PHE A 112 13.18 -5.27 -22.23
C PHE A 112 12.14 -6.38 -22.36
N VAL A 113 12.48 -7.50 -23.00
CA VAL A 113 11.57 -8.63 -23.21
C VAL A 113 11.27 -9.34 -21.89
N GLU A 114 12.29 -9.58 -21.05
CA GLU A 114 12.10 -10.18 -19.72
C GLU A 114 11.25 -9.28 -18.83
N PHE A 115 11.50 -7.97 -18.86
CA PHE A 115 10.69 -6.99 -18.16
C PHE A 115 9.23 -7.04 -18.63
N PHE A 116 9.00 -7.03 -19.94
CA PHE A 116 7.65 -7.04 -20.51
C PHE A 116 6.88 -8.33 -20.16
N CYS A 117 7.50 -9.50 -20.30
CA CYS A 117 6.89 -10.78 -19.93
C CYS A 117 6.57 -10.86 -18.43
N PHE A 118 7.50 -10.40 -17.58
CA PHE A 118 7.29 -10.37 -16.14
C PHE A 118 6.10 -9.46 -15.76
N MET A 119 6.04 -8.27 -16.37
CA MET A 119 4.90 -7.36 -16.16
C MET A 119 3.58 -8.00 -16.59
N GLN A 120 3.54 -8.65 -17.76
CA GLN A 120 2.35 -9.35 -18.22
C GLN A 120 1.88 -10.45 -17.25
N GLN A 121 2.82 -11.23 -16.69
CA GLN A 121 2.51 -12.24 -15.68
C GLN A 121 2.00 -11.62 -14.37
N ALA A 122 2.64 -10.57 -13.87
CA ALA A 122 2.21 -9.87 -12.65
C ALA A 122 0.78 -9.32 -12.80
N PHE A 123 0.47 -8.72 -13.95
CA PHE A 123 -0.89 -8.26 -14.26
C PHE A 123 -1.89 -9.41 -14.38
N ALA A 124 -1.51 -10.54 -14.98
CA ALA A 124 -2.38 -11.71 -15.10
C ALA A 124 -2.72 -12.33 -13.74
N VAL A 125 -1.75 -12.43 -12.81
CA VAL A 125 -1.98 -12.91 -11.45
C VAL A 125 -2.93 -11.97 -10.69
N LYS A 126 -2.74 -10.66 -10.82
CA LYS A 126 -3.59 -9.65 -10.16
C LYS A 126 -5.06 -9.70 -10.59
N HIS A 127 -5.33 -10.16 -11.82
CA HIS A 127 -6.67 -10.17 -12.41
C HIS A 127 -7.27 -11.58 -12.57
N SER A 128 -6.61 -12.64 -12.07
CA SER A 128 -7.16 -13.99 -12.12
C SER A 128 -7.96 -14.33 -10.86
N PRO A 129 -9.29 -14.49 -10.94
CA PRO A 129 -10.14 -14.69 -9.75
C PRO A 129 -9.94 -16.04 -9.05
N ASN A 130 -9.15 -16.97 -9.61
CA ASN A 130 -8.96 -18.33 -9.09
C ASN A 130 -7.49 -18.73 -8.85
N CYS A 131 -6.54 -17.79 -8.93
CA CYS A 131 -5.11 -18.12 -8.87
C CYS A 131 -4.50 -17.79 -7.50
N SER A 132 -4.51 -18.76 -6.60
CA SER A 132 -3.75 -18.71 -5.33
C SER A 132 -2.27 -18.99 -5.60
N THR A 133 -1.56 -18.14 -6.34
CA THR A 133 -0.14 -18.37 -6.65
C THR A 133 0.74 -17.33 -5.96
N VAL A 134 1.54 -17.79 -5.02
CA VAL A 134 2.71 -17.07 -4.53
C VAL A 134 3.79 -17.20 -5.61
N CYS A 135 4.09 -16.10 -6.30
CA CYS A 135 5.23 -16.04 -7.21
C CYS A 135 6.50 -15.79 -6.40
N LEU A 136 7.27 -16.84 -6.16
CA LEU A 136 8.63 -16.73 -5.62
C LEU A 136 9.64 -16.93 -6.75
N VAL A 137 10.51 -15.93 -6.95
CA VAL A 137 11.80 -16.09 -7.63
C VAL A 137 11.69 -16.64 -9.07
N GLY A 138 10.84 -16.04 -9.91
CA GLY A 138 10.87 -16.29 -11.36
C GLY A 138 10.37 -17.65 -11.84
N TYR A 139 9.69 -18.42 -10.99
CA TYR A 139 8.95 -19.62 -11.40
C TYR A 139 7.48 -19.47 -10.96
N CYS A 140 6.57 -19.44 -11.92
CA CYS A 140 5.15 -19.61 -11.65
C CYS A 140 4.86 -21.12 -11.56
N LEU A 141 4.72 -21.65 -10.35
CA LEU A 141 4.08 -22.96 -10.16
C LEU A 141 2.56 -22.76 -10.22
N CYS A 142 2.04 -22.58 -11.43
CA CYS A 142 0.63 -22.81 -11.66
C CYS A 142 0.42 -24.33 -11.65
N ASN A 143 0.04 -24.88 -10.50
CA ASN A 143 -0.58 -26.21 -10.47
C ASN A 143 -2.02 -26.04 -10.94
N CYS A 144 -2.20 -25.74 -12.22
CA CYS A 144 -3.49 -25.90 -12.88
C CYS A 144 -3.58 -27.37 -13.26
N ASP A 145 -4.54 -28.09 -12.71
CA ASP A 145 -4.87 -29.50 -13.00
C ASP A 145 -5.36 -29.70 -14.46
N SER A 146 -4.57 -29.29 -15.45
CA SER A 146 -4.80 -29.57 -16.86
C SER A 146 -3.52 -30.08 -17.48
N THR A 147 -3.45 -31.39 -17.59
CA THR A 147 -2.41 -32.20 -18.23
C THR A 147 -2.11 -31.74 -19.66
N THR A 148 -1.11 -30.90 -19.84
CA THR A 148 -0.21 -30.91 -21.02
C THR A 148 1.01 -30.05 -20.69
N MET A 149 2.15 -30.70 -20.40
CA MET A 149 3.46 -30.05 -20.44
C MET A 149 3.89 -29.91 -21.90
N ASP A 150 3.79 -28.72 -22.48
CA ASP A 150 4.56 -28.39 -23.68
C ASP A 150 5.97 -27.97 -23.28
N VAL A 151 6.83 -28.97 -23.06
CA VAL A 151 8.28 -28.78 -23.06
C VAL A 151 8.71 -28.64 -24.51
N GLN A 152 8.73 -27.42 -25.04
CA GLN A 152 9.54 -27.15 -26.23
C GLN A 152 11.01 -27.12 -25.83
N HIS A 153 11.64 -28.31 -25.88
CA HIS A 153 13.08 -28.46 -25.96
C HIS A 153 13.57 -27.78 -27.25
N ASN A 154 14.18 -26.59 -27.15
CA ASN A 154 15.07 -26.13 -28.19
C ASN A 154 16.49 -26.62 -27.90
N VAL A 155 16.75 -27.80 -28.43
CA VAL A 155 18.08 -28.39 -28.60
C VAL A 155 18.90 -27.51 -29.55
N SER A 156 20.08 -27.12 -29.08
CA SER A 156 21.31 -26.79 -29.80
C SER A 156 21.24 -26.55 -31.32
N LYS A 157 21.75 -25.40 -31.79
CA LYS A 157 22.64 -25.35 -32.97
C LYS A 157 23.52 -24.08 -32.97
N PRO A 158 24.83 -24.21 -33.24
CA PRO A 158 25.76 -23.09 -33.33
C PRO A 158 25.85 -22.56 -34.77
N PHE A 159 26.02 -21.26 -34.92
CA PHE A 159 26.82 -20.61 -35.97
C PHE A 159 27.36 -19.29 -35.40
#